data_AF-A0A2D8NR52-F1
#
_entry.id   AF-A0A2D8NR52-F1
#
_cell.length_a   1.000
_cell.length_b   1.000
_cell.length_c   1.000
_cell.angle_alpha   90.00
_cell.angle_beta   90.00
_cell.angle_gamma   90.00
#
_symmetry.space_group_name_H-M   'P 1'
#
loop_
_entity.id
_entity.type
_entity.pdbx_description
1 polymer ?
#
loop_
_entity_poly.entity_id
_entity_poly.type
_entity_poly.pdbx_seq_one_letter_code
_entity_poly.pdbx_strand_id
1 'polypeptide(L)'
;MTPSPAPDSARFGNARTWWEIGLVLAVTVGQSAVYSLLTLVRRLLVETPLGQQEAQLNTARDDLALWDALYRLLDVFFDLALVALVVYLLWEPGKSALRRIGLDFSRFGGDLGRGVLLTAVIGIPGLALYAAGRALGVTVSVVASPLDAAWWTIPLLALSALRAGLTEEVIFIGYLFDRLRRVGWSTWTIILSTAALRGAY
;
A
#
# COMPACT_ATOMS: atom_id res chain seq x y z
N MET A 1 -7.22 -22.85 48.55
CA MET A 1 -7.84 -21.97 47.55
C MET A 1 -6.86 -21.87 46.38
N THR A 2 -6.96 -22.77 45.41
CA THR A 2 -6.10 -22.75 44.21
C THR A 2 -6.71 -21.78 43.20
N PRO A 3 -5.97 -20.79 42.68
CA PRO A 3 -6.50 -19.90 41.66
C PRO A 3 -6.86 -20.73 40.41
N SER A 4 -8.09 -20.56 39.94
CA SER A 4 -8.59 -21.18 38.72
C SER A 4 -7.77 -20.67 37.52
N PRO A 5 -7.37 -21.51 36.56
CA PRO A 5 -6.59 -21.04 35.43
C PRO A 5 -7.50 -20.15 34.57
N ALA A 6 -6.99 -18.99 34.14
CA ALA A 6 -7.63 -18.18 33.10
C ALA A 6 -6.88 -18.36 31.75
N PRO A 7 -7.12 -19.45 30.99
CA PRO A 7 -6.51 -19.64 29.67
C PRO A 7 -7.41 -19.24 28.50
N ASP A 8 -8.72 -19.04 28.72
CA ASP A 8 -9.68 -18.93 27.63
C ASP A 8 -9.76 -17.51 27.05
N SER A 9 -9.78 -16.48 27.89
CA SER A 9 -9.86 -15.08 27.43
C SER A 9 -8.68 -14.66 26.55
N ALA A 10 -7.47 -15.16 26.83
CA ALA A 10 -6.28 -14.90 26.03
C ALA A 10 -6.33 -15.61 24.66
N ARG A 11 -6.85 -16.84 24.59
CA ARG A 11 -7.02 -17.58 23.34
C ARG A 11 -8.09 -16.96 22.44
N PHE A 12 -9.22 -16.53 23.02
CA PHE A 12 -10.26 -15.80 22.30
C PHE A 12 -9.75 -14.43 21.79
N GLY A 13 -8.90 -13.75 22.57
CA GLY A 13 -8.22 -12.52 22.13
C GLY A 13 -7.35 -12.72 20.89
N ASN A 14 -6.49 -13.74 20.90
CA ASN A 14 -5.58 -14.03 19.78
C ASN A 14 -6.34 -14.48 18.52
N ALA A 15 -7.35 -15.35 18.66
CA ALA A 15 -8.16 -15.80 17.53
C ALA A 15 -8.91 -14.63 16.87
N ARG A 16 -9.48 -13.72 17.68
CA ARG A 16 -10.12 -12.50 17.19
C ARG A 16 -9.13 -11.61 16.44
N THR A 17 -7.92 -11.41 16.97
CA THR A 17 -6.90 -10.57 16.29
C THR A 17 -6.49 -11.15 14.94
N TRP A 18 -6.36 -12.48 14.82
CA TRP A 18 -6.07 -13.12 13.53
C TRP A 18 -7.19 -12.93 12.51
N TRP A 19 -8.46 -13.04 12.94
CA TRP A 19 -9.61 -12.73 12.07
C TRP A 19 -9.66 -11.27 11.66
N GLU A 20 -9.37 -10.34 12.58
CA GLU A 20 -9.31 -8.90 12.29
C GLU A 20 -8.22 -8.60 11.25
N ILE A 21 -7.01 -9.17 11.42
CA ILE A 21 -5.92 -9.05 10.44
C ILE A 21 -6.34 -9.63 9.10
N GLY A 22 -6.89 -10.85 9.08
CA GLY A 22 -7.32 -11.52 7.85
C GLY A 22 -8.37 -10.74 7.08
N LEU A 23 -9.39 -10.21 7.76
CA LEU A 23 -10.43 -9.40 7.14
C LEU A 23 -9.89 -8.07 6.60
N VAL A 24 -9.05 -7.37 7.37
CA VAL A 24 -8.43 -6.12 6.90
C VAL A 24 -7.57 -6.38 5.67
N LEU A 25 -6.71 -7.40 5.69
CA LEU A 25 -5.87 -7.75 4.54
C LEU A 25 -6.69 -8.19 3.33
N ALA A 26 -7.74 -9.00 3.53
CA ALA A 26 -8.60 -9.47 2.45
C ALA A 26 -9.30 -8.33 1.72
N VAL A 27 -9.85 -7.37 2.48
CA VAL A 27 -10.61 -6.24 1.93
C VAL A 27 -9.69 -5.19 1.29
N THR A 28 -8.46 -5.03 1.80
CA THR A 28 -7.55 -3.96 1.34
C THR A 28 -6.63 -4.41 0.21
N VAL A 29 -6.01 -5.59 0.35
CA VAL A 29 -4.96 -6.06 -0.58
C VAL A 29 -5.25 -7.44 -1.16
N GLY A 30 -6.24 -8.16 -0.61
CA GLY A 30 -6.55 -9.53 -1.00
C GLY A 30 -6.89 -9.65 -2.47
N GLN A 31 -7.65 -8.69 -3.01
CA GLN A 31 -7.96 -8.66 -4.44
C GLN A 31 -6.68 -8.56 -5.27
N SER A 32 -5.85 -7.53 -5.05
CA SER A 32 -4.62 -7.28 -5.81
C SER A 32 -3.63 -8.45 -5.70
N ALA A 33 -3.43 -9.01 -4.51
CA ALA A 33 -2.52 -10.14 -4.30
C ALA A 33 -2.96 -11.40 -5.05
N VAL A 34 -4.27 -11.71 -5.06
CA VAL A 34 -4.81 -12.86 -5.79
C VAL A 34 -4.67 -12.66 -7.31
N TYR A 35 -4.99 -11.47 -7.82
CA TYR A 35 -4.83 -11.15 -9.25
C TYR A 35 -3.36 -11.15 -9.69
N SER A 36 -2.44 -10.66 -8.87
CA SER A 36 -1.00 -10.66 -9.15
C SER A 36 -0.45 -12.08 -9.19
N LEU A 37 -0.87 -12.97 -8.27
CA LEU A 37 -0.50 -14.39 -8.31
C LEU A 37 -1.07 -15.10 -9.55
N LEU A 38 -2.35 -14.88 -9.87
CA LEU A 38 -2.98 -15.42 -11.08
C LEU A 38 -2.30 -14.93 -12.36
N THR A 39 -1.90 -13.66 -12.39
CA THR A 39 -1.19 -13.06 -13.53
C THR A 39 0.22 -13.61 -13.65
N LEU A 40 0.93 -13.80 -12.52
CA LEU A 40 2.24 -14.44 -12.51
C LEU A 40 2.17 -15.88 -13.03
N VAL A 41 1.20 -16.66 -12.54
CA VAL A 41 0.94 -18.03 -13.02
C VAL A 41 0.61 -17.98 -14.52
N ARG A 42 -0.30 -17.11 -14.96
CA ARG A 42 -0.65 -16.96 -16.38
C ARG A 42 0.56 -16.58 -17.24
N ARG A 43 1.45 -15.69 -16.75
CA ARG A 43 2.69 -15.31 -17.45
C ARG A 43 3.70 -16.44 -17.51
N LEU A 44 3.79 -17.28 -16.47
CA LEU A 44 4.60 -18.50 -16.48
C LEU A 44 4.05 -19.55 -17.45
N LEU A 45 2.73 -19.53 -17.72
CA LEU A 45 2.06 -20.44 -18.66
C LEU A 45 2.01 -19.91 -20.10
N VAL A 46 2.27 -18.62 -20.35
CA VAL A 46 2.18 -18.00 -21.67
C VAL A 46 3.56 -17.46 -22.09
N GLU A 47 4.21 -18.16 -23.01
CA GLU A 47 5.46 -17.74 -23.65
C GLU A 47 5.21 -16.58 -24.63
N THR A 48 5.15 -15.35 -24.14
CA THR A 48 5.18 -14.15 -25.00
C THR A 48 6.42 -13.30 -24.67
N PRO A 49 7.26 -12.96 -25.66
CA PRO A 49 8.54 -12.27 -25.43
C PRO A 49 8.34 -10.87 -24.84
N LEU A 50 9.10 -10.58 -23.78
CA LEU A 50 9.05 -9.36 -22.95
C LEU A 50 9.38 -8.07 -23.73
N GLY A 51 10.06 -8.16 -24.87
CA GLY A 51 10.54 -7.01 -25.65
C GLY A 51 9.48 -6.23 -26.43
N GLN A 52 8.24 -6.71 -26.47
CA GLN A 52 7.11 -6.04 -27.13
C GLN A 52 6.02 -5.60 -26.14
N GLN A 53 6.27 -5.69 -24.83
CA GLN A 53 5.28 -5.36 -23.80
C GLN A 53 5.43 -3.90 -23.36
N GLU A 54 4.42 -3.07 -23.66
CA GLU A 54 4.29 -1.75 -23.06
C GLU A 54 3.68 -1.88 -21.65
N ALA A 55 4.44 -1.53 -20.62
CA ALA A 55 3.93 -1.38 -19.26
C ALA A 55 3.43 0.06 -19.08
N GLN A 56 2.18 0.31 -19.46
CA GLN A 56 1.53 1.59 -19.19
C GLN A 56 1.13 1.63 -17.71
N LEU A 57 1.74 2.52 -16.92
CA LEU A 57 1.45 2.66 -15.49
C LEU A 57 0.04 3.22 -15.22
N ASN A 58 -0.64 3.79 -16.23
CA ASN A 58 -1.89 4.49 -16.05
C ASN A 58 -2.78 4.45 -17.32
N THR A 59 -3.16 3.26 -17.76
CA THR A 59 -4.11 3.11 -18.88
C THR A 59 -5.50 3.63 -18.47
N ALA A 60 -6.16 4.39 -19.35
CA ALA A 60 -7.52 4.85 -19.14
C ALA A 60 -8.46 3.64 -18.98
N ARG A 61 -9.29 3.63 -17.94
CA ARG A 61 -10.14 2.48 -17.60
C ARG A 61 -11.43 2.42 -18.45
N ASP A 62 -11.79 3.54 -19.08
CA ASP A 62 -12.92 3.67 -19.98
C ASP A 62 -12.60 4.66 -21.13
N ASP A 63 -13.20 4.42 -22.30
CA ASP A 63 -13.07 5.28 -23.50
C ASP A 63 -13.67 6.69 -23.29
N LEU A 64 -14.50 6.87 -22.25
CA LEU A 64 -15.13 8.14 -21.89
C LEU A 64 -14.49 8.72 -20.62
N ALA A 65 -13.75 9.84 -20.80
CA ALA A 65 -12.98 10.50 -19.75
C ALA A 65 -13.77 10.85 -18.46
N LEU A 66 -15.08 11.10 -18.55
CA LEU A 66 -15.92 11.39 -17.38
C LEU A 66 -16.13 10.14 -16.52
N TRP A 67 -16.35 8.98 -17.13
CA TRP A 67 -16.54 7.71 -16.42
C TRP A 67 -15.23 7.22 -15.81
N ASP A 68 -14.11 7.34 -16.53
CA ASP A 68 -12.77 7.05 -15.98
C ASP A 68 -12.46 7.92 -14.74
N ALA A 69 -12.75 9.23 -14.79
CA ALA A 69 -12.57 10.12 -13.65
C ALA A 69 -13.48 9.74 -12.46
N LEU A 70 -14.74 9.40 -12.72
CA LEU A 70 -15.68 8.97 -11.68
C LEU A 70 -15.24 7.67 -11.02
N TYR A 71 -14.87 6.65 -11.80
CA TYR A 71 -14.38 5.38 -11.26
C TYR A 71 -13.11 5.56 -10.43
N ARG A 72 -12.15 6.37 -10.90
CA ARG A 72 -10.95 6.70 -10.12
C ARG A 72 -11.28 7.41 -8.80
N LEU A 73 -12.25 8.33 -8.81
CA LEU A 73 -12.68 9.02 -7.60
C LEU A 73 -13.36 8.06 -6.62
N LEU A 74 -14.22 7.17 -7.10
CA LEU A 74 -14.88 6.13 -6.29
C LEU A 74 -13.84 5.16 -5.71
N ASP A 75 -12.89 4.69 -6.51
CA ASP A 75 -11.79 3.82 -6.06
C ASP A 75 -10.99 4.50 -4.94
N VAL A 76 -10.66 5.79 -5.08
CA VAL A 76 -10.02 6.55 -3.99
C VAL A 76 -10.92 6.62 -2.77
N PHE A 77 -12.20 6.96 -2.93
CA PHE A 77 -13.13 7.13 -1.82
C PHE A 77 -13.27 5.85 -1.00
N PHE A 78 -13.47 4.70 -1.65
CA PHE A 78 -13.60 3.42 -0.95
C PHE A 78 -12.31 3.02 -0.25
N ASP A 79 -11.14 3.25 -0.86
CA ASP A 79 -9.85 3.00 -0.21
C ASP A 79 -9.66 3.88 1.03
N LEU A 80 -10.02 5.17 0.95
CA LEU A 80 -9.98 6.07 2.10
C LEU A 80 -10.98 5.66 3.19
N ALA A 81 -12.15 5.14 2.83
CA ALA A 81 -13.11 4.59 3.79
C ALA A 81 -12.54 3.36 4.51
N LEU A 82 -11.77 2.51 3.82
CA LEU A 82 -11.05 1.38 4.44
C LEU A 82 -9.95 1.86 5.38
N VAL A 83 -9.17 2.87 4.99
CA VAL A 83 -8.19 3.50 5.87
C VAL A 83 -8.88 4.03 7.14
N ALA A 84 -10.02 4.71 7.00
CA ALA A 84 -10.79 5.22 8.14
C ALA A 84 -11.31 4.08 9.04
N LEU A 85 -11.77 2.97 8.45
CA LEU A 85 -12.18 1.77 9.20
C LEU A 85 -11.01 1.18 10.00
N VAL A 86 -9.81 1.12 9.42
CA VAL A 86 -8.62 0.63 10.11
C VAL A 86 -8.22 1.56 11.26
N VAL A 87 -8.29 2.88 11.07
CA VAL A 87 -8.09 3.86 12.15
C VAL A 87 -9.12 3.64 13.26
N TYR A 88 -10.38 3.39 12.91
CA TYR A 88 -11.44 3.09 13.88
C TYR A 88 -11.14 1.81 14.67
N LEU A 89 -10.64 0.75 14.03
CA LEU A 89 -10.23 -0.49 14.73
C LEU A 89 -9.05 -0.25 15.70
N LEU A 90 -8.17 0.70 15.40
CA LEU A 90 -7.08 1.09 16.28
C LEU A 90 -7.50 2.01 17.44
N TRP A 91 -8.74 2.50 17.44
CA TRP A 91 -9.25 3.38 18.48
C TRP A 91 -9.44 2.62 19.80
N GLU A 92 -8.63 2.95 20.80
CA GLU A 92 -8.76 2.46 22.18
C GLU A 92 -9.19 3.62 23.10
N PRO A 93 -10.09 3.39 24.08
CA PRO A 93 -10.48 4.42 25.05
C PRO A 93 -9.25 5.04 25.74
N GLY A 94 -9.12 6.37 25.67
CA GLY A 94 -8.04 7.12 26.32
C GLY A 94 -6.69 7.17 25.59
N LYS A 95 -6.56 6.62 24.39
CA LYS A 95 -5.33 6.71 23.56
C LYS A 95 -5.66 7.19 22.16
N SER A 96 -4.92 8.20 21.67
CA SER A 96 -5.04 8.67 20.28
C SER A 96 -4.51 7.59 19.33
N ALA A 97 -5.39 7.02 18.51
CA ALA A 97 -5.03 6.06 17.47
C ALA A 97 -4.02 6.68 16.47
N LEU A 98 -4.25 7.93 16.07
CA LEU A 98 -3.40 8.64 15.12
C LEU A 98 -1.97 8.85 15.64
N ARG A 99 -1.82 9.23 16.92
CA ARG A 99 -0.50 9.42 17.53
C ARG A 99 0.29 8.12 17.67
N ARG A 100 -0.40 6.98 17.78
CA ARG A 100 0.22 5.66 17.89
C ARG A 100 0.73 5.12 16.56
N ILE A 101 0.08 5.53 15.46
CA ILE A 101 0.47 5.21 14.08
C ILE A 101 1.57 6.18 13.59
N GLY A 102 1.90 7.22 14.35
CA GLY A 102 2.88 8.23 13.93
C GLY A 102 2.30 9.35 13.05
N LEU A 103 0.99 9.34 12.80
CA LEU A 103 0.23 10.46 12.24
C LEU A 103 0.04 11.58 13.28
N ASP A 104 1.16 12.09 13.80
CA ASP A 104 1.19 13.26 14.64
C ASP A 104 1.63 14.46 13.80
N PHE A 105 0.67 15.33 13.46
CA PHE A 105 0.93 16.55 12.67
C PHE A 105 1.78 17.61 13.40
N SER A 106 2.26 17.32 14.61
CA SER A 106 3.06 18.25 15.43
C SER A 106 4.39 18.69 14.80
N ARG A 107 4.96 17.94 13.85
CA ARG A 107 6.25 18.26 13.19
C ARG A 107 6.19 18.26 11.66
N PHE A 108 5.05 18.64 11.11
CA PHE A 108 4.77 18.61 9.67
C PHE A 108 5.91 19.13 8.77
N GLY A 109 6.49 20.30 9.08
CA GLY A 109 7.54 20.89 8.25
C GLY A 109 8.87 20.13 8.25
N GLY A 110 9.32 19.67 9.42
CA GLY A 110 10.58 18.93 9.55
C GLY A 110 10.49 17.53 8.94
N ASP A 111 9.35 16.87 9.09
CA ASP A 111 9.13 15.54 8.56
C ASP A 111 8.91 15.58 7.04
N LEU A 112 8.23 16.61 6.52
CA LEU A 112 8.12 16.84 5.07
C LEU A 112 9.49 17.02 4.42
N GLY A 113 10.37 17.85 5.01
CA GLY A 113 11.72 18.07 4.49
C GLY A 113 12.56 16.79 4.45
N ARG A 114 12.48 15.95 5.49
CA ARG A 114 13.14 14.64 5.53
C ARG A 114 12.56 13.67 4.51
N GLY A 115 11.24 13.66 4.34
CA GLY A 115 10.55 12.88 3.32
C GLY A 115 11.04 13.24 1.92
N VAL A 116 11.05 14.53 1.57
CA VAL A 116 11.58 15.03 0.29
C VAL A 116 13.03 14.64 0.09
N LEU A 117 13.87 14.78 1.11
CA LEU A 117 15.28 14.40 1.04
C LEU A 117 15.44 12.90 0.79
N LEU A 118 14.70 12.04 1.50
CA LEU A 118 14.73 10.59 1.30
C LEU A 118 14.26 10.21 -0.11
N THR A 119 13.16 10.80 -0.56
CA THR A 119 12.66 10.58 -1.93
C THR A 119 13.70 11.01 -2.97
N ALA A 120 14.40 12.13 -2.77
CA ALA A 120 15.46 12.57 -3.68
C ALA A 120 16.66 11.62 -3.66
N VAL A 121 17.14 11.23 -2.47
CA VAL A 121 18.31 10.36 -2.28
C VAL A 121 18.08 8.97 -2.88
N ILE A 122 16.85 8.44 -2.83
CA ILE A 122 16.53 7.13 -3.39
C ILE A 122 16.08 7.24 -4.85
N GLY A 123 15.25 8.23 -5.17
CA GLY A 123 14.63 8.41 -6.47
C GLY A 123 15.59 8.90 -7.55
N ILE A 124 16.47 9.86 -7.24
CA ILE A 124 17.41 10.42 -8.23
C ILE A 124 18.37 9.35 -8.75
N PRO A 125 19.04 8.52 -7.91
CA PRO A 125 19.88 7.44 -8.41
C PRO A 125 19.10 6.41 -9.23
N GLY A 126 17.87 6.09 -8.85
CA GLY A 126 17.01 5.18 -9.61
C GLY A 126 16.68 5.71 -11.01
N LEU A 127 16.32 7.00 -11.10
CA LEU A 127 16.10 7.67 -12.39
C LEU A 127 17.38 7.77 -13.22
N ALA A 128 18.53 8.02 -12.60
CA ALA A 128 19.82 8.05 -13.28
C ALA A 128 20.17 6.68 -13.88
N LEU A 129 19.99 5.59 -13.11
CA LEU A 129 20.18 4.22 -13.59
C LEU A 129 19.20 3.89 -14.73
N TYR A 130 17.94 4.30 -14.60
CA TYR A 130 16.95 4.12 -15.68
C TYR A 130 17.38 4.85 -16.96
N ALA A 131 17.77 6.12 -16.85
CA ALA A 131 18.21 6.93 -17.98
C ALA A 131 19.47 6.34 -18.64
N ALA A 132 20.43 5.87 -17.84
CA ALA A 132 21.62 5.17 -18.34
C ALA A 132 21.24 3.86 -19.06
N GLY A 133 20.36 3.05 -18.46
CA GLY A 133 19.85 1.83 -19.08
C GLY A 133 19.10 2.09 -20.40
N ARG A 134 18.39 3.23 -20.49
CA ARG A 134 17.70 3.67 -21.72
C ARG A 134 18.70 4.08 -22.80
N ALA A 135 19.72 4.84 -22.43
CA ALA A 135 20.78 5.25 -23.34
C ALA A 135 21.57 4.04 -23.88
N LEU A 136 21.73 3.00 -23.06
CA LEU A 136 22.41 1.74 -23.43
C LEU A 136 21.49 0.73 -24.15
N GLY A 137 20.20 1.04 -24.35
CA GLY A 137 19.25 0.14 -25.00
C GLY A 137 18.85 -1.11 -24.20
N VAL A 138 19.15 -1.13 -22.89
CA VAL A 138 18.88 -2.27 -22.00
C VAL A 138 17.47 -2.21 -21.40
N THR A 139 16.88 -1.01 -21.27
CA THR A 139 15.57 -0.81 -20.64
C THR A 139 14.50 -0.28 -21.61
N VAL A 140 13.26 -0.68 -21.37
CA VAL A 140 12.08 -0.30 -22.18
C VAL A 140 11.66 1.15 -21.88
N SER A 141 11.04 1.83 -22.86
CA SER A 141 10.38 3.11 -22.64
C SER A 141 9.23 2.96 -21.66
N VAL A 142 9.35 3.61 -20.50
CA VAL A 142 8.28 3.70 -19.50
C VAL A 142 7.56 5.01 -19.76
N VAL A 143 6.30 4.93 -20.23
CA VAL A 143 5.43 6.08 -20.38
C VAL A 143 4.72 6.30 -19.05
N ALA A 144 5.22 7.24 -18.24
CA ALA A 144 4.69 7.51 -16.91
C ALA A 144 3.31 8.19 -16.94
N SER A 145 3.02 8.94 -18.00
CA SER A 145 1.72 9.60 -18.22
C SER A 145 1.52 9.88 -19.71
N PRO A 146 0.28 9.87 -20.24
CA PRO A 146 0.01 10.29 -21.62
C PRO A 146 0.49 11.72 -21.86
N LEU A 147 1.04 12.00 -23.05
CA LEU A 147 1.47 13.35 -23.45
C LEU A 147 0.30 14.35 -23.51
N ASP A 148 -0.92 13.85 -23.73
CA ASP A 148 -2.18 14.62 -23.74
C ASP A 148 -2.94 14.53 -22.41
N ALA A 149 -2.21 14.46 -21.28
CA ALA A 149 -2.83 14.42 -19.96
C ALA A 149 -3.64 15.70 -19.71
N ALA A 150 -4.96 15.56 -19.57
CA ALA A 150 -5.82 16.65 -19.17
C ALA A 150 -5.42 17.21 -17.79
N TRP A 151 -5.71 18.50 -17.53
CA TRP A 151 -5.28 19.19 -16.30
C TRP A 151 -5.77 18.52 -15.00
N TRP A 152 -6.89 17.80 -15.04
CA TRP A 152 -7.43 17.03 -13.92
C TRP A 152 -6.64 15.75 -13.61
N THR A 153 -5.75 15.31 -14.50
CA THR A 153 -4.86 14.16 -14.27
C THR A 153 -3.92 14.40 -13.11
N ILE A 154 -3.38 15.63 -12.98
CA ILE A 154 -2.45 15.99 -11.90
C ILE A 154 -3.10 15.87 -10.51
N PRO A 155 -4.25 16.50 -10.22
CA PRO A 155 -4.91 16.34 -8.92
C PRO A 155 -5.35 14.90 -8.65
N LEU A 156 -5.80 14.15 -9.68
CA LEU A 156 -6.11 12.72 -9.51
C LEU A 156 -4.87 11.89 -9.15
N LEU A 157 -3.73 12.15 -9.78
CA LEU A 157 -2.46 11.48 -9.46
C LEU A 157 -1.98 11.84 -8.06
N ALA A 158 -2.09 13.11 -7.65
CA ALA A 158 -1.77 13.54 -6.30
C ALA A 158 -2.67 12.85 -5.26
N LEU A 159 -3.96 12.72 -5.55
CA LEU A 159 -4.92 12.03 -4.71
C LEU A 159 -4.63 10.52 -4.64
N SER A 160 -4.27 9.89 -5.76
CA SER A 160 -3.85 8.48 -5.81
C SER A 160 -2.57 8.23 -5.02
N ALA A 161 -1.58 9.14 -5.12
CA ALA A 161 -0.35 9.07 -4.34
C ALA A 161 -0.63 9.23 -2.83
N LEU A 162 -1.52 10.16 -2.46
CA LEU A 162 -1.97 10.33 -1.07
C LEU A 162 -2.69 9.08 -0.56
N ARG A 163 -3.61 8.51 -1.35
CA ARG A 163 -4.27 7.24 -1.06
C ARG A 163 -3.25 6.13 -0.82
N ALA A 164 -2.29 5.94 -1.72
CA ALA A 164 -1.26 4.92 -1.60
C ALA A 164 -0.39 5.12 -0.34
N GLY A 165 0.01 6.36 -0.04
CA GLY A 165 0.78 6.68 1.16
C GLY A 165 0.00 6.43 2.45
N LEU A 166 -1.29 6.80 2.49
CA LEU A 166 -2.15 6.57 3.65
C LEU A 166 -2.44 5.09 3.88
N THR A 167 -2.76 4.34 2.82
CA THR A 167 -2.92 2.89 2.89
C THR A 167 -1.66 2.26 3.46
N GLU A 168 -0.50 2.69 2.99
CA GLU A 168 0.77 2.14 3.45
C GLU A 168 1.04 2.40 4.94
N GLU A 169 0.99 3.67 5.33
CA GLU A 169 1.32 4.08 6.69
C GLU A 169 0.28 3.56 7.69
N VAL A 170 -1.01 3.63 7.37
CA VAL A 170 -2.08 3.28 8.32
C VAL A 170 -2.25 1.77 8.42
N ILE A 171 -2.30 1.06 7.28
CA ILE A 171 -2.66 -0.36 7.28
C ILE A 171 -1.44 -1.23 7.58
N PHE A 172 -0.32 -1.02 6.88
CA PHE A 172 0.85 -1.88 7.03
C PHE A 172 1.72 -1.46 8.22
N ILE A 173 2.04 -0.17 8.34
CA ILE A 173 2.96 0.32 9.38
C ILE A 173 2.23 0.54 10.71
N GLY A 174 1.02 1.09 10.69
CA GLY A 174 0.23 1.35 11.89
C GLY A 174 -0.45 0.10 12.42
N TYR A 175 -1.43 -0.39 11.66
CA TYR A 175 -2.34 -1.44 12.10
C TYR A 175 -1.68 -2.81 12.16
N LEU A 176 -1.15 -3.29 11.03
CA LEU A 176 -0.63 -4.64 10.93
C LEU A 176 0.56 -4.85 11.86
N PHE A 177 1.45 -3.85 11.95
CA PHE A 177 2.57 -3.88 12.87
C PHE A 177 2.14 -3.89 14.35
N ASP A 178 1.15 -3.07 14.74
CA ASP A 178 0.59 -3.07 16.10
C ASP A 178 -0.03 -4.42 16.45
N ARG A 179 -0.87 -4.96 15.56
CA ARG A 179 -1.58 -6.22 15.78
C ARG A 179 -0.66 -7.43 15.81
N LEU A 180 0.29 -7.53 14.89
CA LEU A 180 1.26 -8.64 14.88
C LEU A 180 2.19 -8.60 16.09
N ARG A 181 2.60 -7.41 16.55
CA ARG A 181 3.36 -7.28 17.82
C ARG A 181 2.58 -7.78 19.02
N ARG A 182 1.27 -7.50 19.10
CA ARG A 182 0.41 -8.00 20.20
C ARG A 182 0.26 -9.52 20.19
N VAL A 183 0.30 -10.14 19.01
CA VAL A 183 0.29 -11.61 18.85
C VAL A 183 1.67 -12.22 19.17
N GLY A 184 2.69 -11.40 19.40
CA GLY A 184 4.03 -11.84 19.82
C GLY A 184 5.06 -11.93 18.69
N TRP A 185 4.76 -11.40 17.50
CA TRP A 185 5.72 -11.40 16.40
C TRP A 185 6.88 -10.45 16.67
N SER A 186 8.10 -10.90 16.32
CA SER A 186 9.28 -10.07 16.39
C SER A 186 9.26 -8.99 15.31
N THR A 187 9.89 -7.84 15.57
CA THR A 187 9.94 -6.72 14.62
C THR A 187 10.47 -7.13 13.24
N TRP A 188 11.51 -7.97 13.19
CA TRP A 188 12.09 -8.44 11.93
C TRP A 188 11.14 -9.35 11.15
N THR A 189 10.42 -10.24 11.85
CA THR A 189 9.42 -11.11 11.22
C THR A 189 8.33 -10.27 10.56
N ILE A 190 7.86 -9.22 11.25
CA ILE A 190 6.87 -8.30 10.69
C ILE A 190 7.43 -7.62 9.44
N ILE A 191 8.60 -6.97 9.54
CA ILE A 191 9.23 -6.26 8.42
C ILE A 191 9.39 -7.16 7.19
N LEU A 192 9.91 -8.38 7.37
CA LEU A 192 10.11 -9.33 6.27
C LEU A 192 8.78 -9.79 5.66
N SER A 193 7.79 -10.10 6.50
CA SER A 193 6.47 -10.53 6.01
C SER A 193 5.73 -9.41 5.27
N THR A 194 5.80 -8.17 5.77
CA THR A 194 5.18 -7.02 5.11
C THR A 194 5.92 -6.65 3.84
N ALA A 195 7.25 -6.72 3.81
CA ALA A 195 8.02 -6.50 2.59
C ALA A 195 7.71 -7.56 1.51
N ALA A 196 7.59 -8.83 1.90
CA ALA A 196 7.20 -9.90 0.98
C ALA A 196 5.79 -9.69 0.43
N LEU A 197 4.83 -9.33 1.30
CA LEU A 197 3.46 -9.02 0.89
C LEU A 197 3.43 -7.83 -0.08
N ARG A 198 4.18 -6.76 0.21
CA ARG A 198 4.34 -5.59 -0.67
C ARG A 198 4.96 -5.90 -2.01
N GLY A 199 5.89 -6.84 -2.07
CA GLY A 199 6.47 -7.28 -3.35
C GLY A 199 5.53 -8.17 -4.17
N ALA A 200 4.47 -8.71 -3.56
CA ALA A 200 3.58 -9.69 -4.18
C ALA A 200 2.33 -9.09 -4.83
N TYR A 201 1.92 -7.87 -4.45
CA TYR A 201 0.79 -7.15 -5.06
C TYR A 201 1.26 -6.02 -5.95
#